data_AF-A0A3C1L1I9-F1
#
_entry.id   AF-A0A3C1L1I9-F1
#
_cell.length_a   1.000
_cell.length_b   1.000
_cell.length_c   1.000
_cell.angle_alpha   90.00
_cell.angle_beta   90.00
_cell.angle_gamma   90.00
#
_symmetry.space_group_name_H-M   'P 1'
#
loop_
_entity.id
_entity.type
_entity.pdbx_description
1 polymer ?
#
loop_
_entity_poly.entity_id
_entity_poly.type
_entity_poly.pdbx_seq_one_letter_code
_entity_poly.pdbx_strand_id
1 'polypeptide(L)' 'METSANGIIAAERKRTDATSLADEFYCRPRRRRLTVDKCLEDYMNANAFGTKRAACWRCPQGHNIRRQFAGER' A
#
# COMPACT_ATOMS: atom_id res chain seq x y z
N MET A 1 24.56 -20.70 40.11
CA MET A 1 24.57 -20.63 38.63
C MET A 1 23.12 -20.81 38.20
N GLU A 2 22.39 -19.73 37.98
CA GLU A 2 21.01 -19.79 37.50
C GLU A 2 20.94 -18.96 36.21
N THR A 3 20.63 -19.68 35.14
CA THR A 3 20.66 -19.24 33.75
C THR A 3 19.37 -18.51 33.39
N SER A 4 19.54 -17.35 32.76
CA SER A 4 18.80 -16.84 31.59
C SER A 4 17.29 -17.08 31.48
N ALA A 5 16.55 -15.98 31.34
CA ALA A 5 15.97 -15.61 30.04
C ALA A 5 15.35 -14.21 30.10
N ASN A 6 16.05 -13.22 29.53
CA ASN A 6 15.48 -11.91 29.21
C ASN A 6 14.38 -12.09 28.16
N GLY A 7 13.17 -11.64 28.47
CA GLY A 7 12.03 -11.64 27.56
C GLY A 7 12.28 -10.70 26.38
N ILE A 8 12.64 -11.27 25.24
CA ILE A 8 12.57 -10.58 23.95
C ILE A 8 11.16 -10.83 23.42
N ILE A 9 10.28 -9.84 23.53
CA ILE A 9 9.02 -9.83 22.77
C ILE A 9 9.43 -9.59 21.31
N ALA A 10 9.64 -10.67 20.58
CA ALA A 10 9.74 -10.63 19.14
C ALA A 10 8.41 -10.09 18.61
N ALA A 11 8.39 -8.85 18.12
CA ALA A 11 7.26 -8.31 17.39
C ALA A 11 6.97 -9.25 16.22
N GLU A 12 5.86 -9.98 16.31
CA GLU A 12 5.36 -10.87 15.27
C GLU A 12 5.14 -10.06 13.98
N ARG A 13 6.11 -10.10 13.08
CA ARG A 13 5.91 -9.75 11.67
C ARG A 13 5.00 -10.81 11.06
N LYS A 14 3.69 -10.69 11.30
CA LYS A 14 2.68 -11.39 10.50
C LYS A 14 2.89 -10.96 9.05
N ARG A 15 3.39 -11.88 8.24
CA ARG A 15 3.37 -11.79 6.78
C ARG A 15 1.92 -12.00 6.33
N THR A 16 1.05 -11.05 6.65
CA THR A 16 -0.23 -10.89 5.95
C THR A 16 0.12 -10.30 4.60
N ASP A 17 0.17 -11.14 3.57
CA ASP A 17 0.34 -10.78 2.15
C ASP A 17 -0.89 -10.04 1.60
N ALA A 18 -1.52 -9.20 2.43
CA ALA A 18 -2.71 -8.45 2.11
C ALA A 18 -2.40 -6.98 2.35
N THR A 19 -2.14 -6.26 1.25
CA THR A 19 -2.03 -4.79 1.25
C THR A 19 -3.29 -4.21 1.88
N SER A 20 -3.11 -3.49 2.99
CA SER A 20 -4.20 -2.82 3.71
C SER A 20 -4.51 -1.46 3.08
N LEU A 21 -5.75 -0.99 3.22
CA LEU A 21 -6.15 0.36 2.80
C LEU A 21 -5.36 1.46 3.54
N ALA A 22 -4.92 1.18 4.76
CA ALA A 22 -4.13 2.10 5.58
C ALA A 22 -2.63 2.14 5.20
N ASP A 23 -2.16 1.21 4.36
CA ASP A 23 -0.74 1.16 4.00
C ASP A 23 -0.34 2.39 3.19
N GLU A 24 0.87 2.87 3.41
CA GLU A 24 1.44 3.98 2.66
C GLU A 24 2.47 3.50 1.64
N PHE A 25 2.49 4.14 0.47
CA PHE A 25 3.54 3.96 -0.52
C PHE A 25 4.10 5.29 -1.00
N TYR A 26 5.37 5.28 -1.39
CA TYR A 26 6.03 6.44 -1.98
C TYR A 26 5.93 6.40 -3.50
N CYS A 27 5.29 7.41 -4.09
CA CYS A 27 5.27 7.59 -5.53
C CYS A 27 6.43 8.48 -5.99
N ARG A 28 7.42 7.88 -6.66
CA ARG A 28 8.57 8.61 -7.23
C ARG A 28 8.17 9.69 -8.25
N PRO A 29 7.34 9.42 -9.28
CA PRO A 29 6.92 10.45 -10.25
C PRO A 29 6.24 11.69 -9.65
N ARG A 30 5.59 11.54 -8.50
CA ARG A 30 4.88 12.62 -7.81
C ARG A 30 5.62 13.13 -6.56
N ARG A 31 6.77 12.54 -6.23
CA ARG A 31 7.60 12.84 -5.05
C ARG A 31 6.80 12.93 -3.74
N ARG A 32 5.77 12.10 -3.57
CA ARG A 32 4.86 12.13 -2.41
C ARG A 32 4.54 10.75 -1.88
N ARG A 33 4.27 10.66 -0.57
CA ARG A 33 3.68 9.49 0.09
C ARG A 33 2.16 9.57 0.03
N LEU A 34 1.51 8.42 -0.10
CA LEU A 34 0.06 8.28 -0.23
C LEU A 34 -0.37 7.00 0.43
N THR A 35 -1.57 7.00 1.01
CA THR A 35 -2.23 5.78 1.45
C THR A 35 -2.81 5.02 0.25
N VAL A 36 -2.95 3.71 0.41
CA VAL A 36 -3.63 2.83 -0.55
C VAL A 36 -5.08 3.28 -0.75
N ASP A 37 -5.77 3.63 0.32
CA ASP A 37 -7.11 4.22 0.29
C ASP A 37 -7.18 5.43 -0.66
N LYS A 38 -6.30 6.42 -0.46
CA LYS A 38 -6.27 7.63 -1.30
C LYS A 38 -5.94 7.32 -2.76
N CYS A 39 -5.10 6.31 -3.00
CA CYS A 39 -4.81 5.81 -4.35
C CYS A 39 -6.08 5.34 -5.04
N LEU A 40 -6.84 4.45 -4.39
CA LEU A 40 -8.03 3.83 -4.96
C LEU A 40 -9.14 4.87 -5.18
N GLU A 41 -9.34 5.79 -4.24
CA GLU A 41 -10.28 6.90 -4.37
C GLU A 41 -9.91 7.79 -5.59
N ASP A 42 -8.65 8.21 -5.68
CA ASP A 42 -8.16 9.01 -6.81
C ASP A 42 -8.27 8.24 -8.15
N TYR A 43 -8.15 6.91 -8.13
CA TYR A 43 -8.32 6.06 -9.32
C TYR A 43 -9.77 6.04 -9.79
N MET A 44 -10.72 5.83 -8.87
CA MET A 44 -12.16 5.84 -9.17
C MET A 44 -12.62 7.20 -9.69
N ASN A 45 -12.19 8.28 -9.04
CA ASN A 45 -12.46 9.65 -9.47
C ASN A 45 -11.86 9.92 -10.87
N ALA A 46 -10.61 9.53 -11.11
CA ALA A 46 -9.97 9.71 -12.42
C ALA A 46 -10.68 8.93 -13.54
N ASN A 47 -11.30 7.78 -13.24
CA ASN A 47 -12.13 7.04 -14.18
C ASN A 47 -13.45 7.76 -14.46
N ALA A 48 -14.13 8.24 -13.42
CA ALA A 48 -15.40 8.95 -13.55
C ALA A 48 -15.26 10.26 -14.35
N PHE A 49 -14.19 11.02 -14.11
CA PHE A 49 -13.97 12.33 -14.72
C PHE A 49 -13.01 12.32 -15.92
N GLY A 50 -12.52 11.15 -16.36
CA GLY A 50 -11.57 11.03 -17.47
C GLY A 50 -10.18 11.65 -17.23
N THR A 51 -9.85 12.02 -15.98
CA THR A 51 -8.63 12.74 -15.63
C THR A 51 -7.56 11.82 -15.02
N LYS A 52 -6.84 11.09 -15.88
CA LYS A 52 -5.77 10.12 -15.50
C LYS A 52 -4.47 10.77 -15.01
N ARG A 53 -4.55 11.88 -14.26
CA ARG A 53 -3.39 12.55 -13.66
C ARG A 53 -3.04 11.95 -12.29
N ALA A 54 -3.98 11.33 -11.60
CA ALA A 54 -3.80 10.78 -10.24
C ALA A 54 -2.55 9.90 -10.07
N ALA A 55 -2.04 9.85 -8.84
CA ALA A 55 -0.88 9.03 -8.51
C ALA A 55 -1.15 7.54 -8.74
N CYS A 56 -2.34 7.04 -8.40
CA CYS A 56 -2.67 5.63 -8.62
C CYS A 56 -2.58 5.19 -10.10
N TRP A 57 -2.77 6.14 -11.01
CA TRP A 57 -2.60 5.93 -12.45
C TRP A 57 -1.14 5.97 -12.93
N ARG A 58 -0.33 6.87 -12.36
CA ARG A 58 1.02 7.18 -12.86
C ARG A 58 2.15 6.48 -12.12
N CYS A 59 1.89 5.96 -10.92
CA CYS A 59 2.92 5.32 -10.10
C CYS A 59 2.88 3.80 -10.30
N PRO A 60 4.03 3.12 -10.51
CA PRO A 60 4.07 1.66 -10.63
C PRO A 60 3.45 0.94 -9.42
N GLN A 61 3.62 1.49 -8.22
CA GLN A 61 3.00 0.97 -7.00
C GLN A 61 1.48 1.01 -7.08
N GLY A 62 0.90 2.09 -7.61
CA GLY A 62 -0.54 2.21 -7.82
C GLY A 62 -1.08 1.20 -8.83
N HIS A 63 -0.31 0.86 -9.86
CA HIS A 63 -0.67 -0.23 -10.77
C HIS A 63 -0.78 -1.58 -10.04
N ASN A 64 0.20 -1.91 -9.20
CA ASN A 64 0.18 -3.17 -8.44
C ASN A 64 -0.97 -3.22 -7.42
N ILE A 65 -1.21 -2.11 -6.71
CA ILE A 65 -2.34 -1.96 -5.78
C ILE A 65 -3.66 -2.24 -6.52
N ARG A 66 -3.88 -1.62 -7.68
CA ARG A 66 -5.12 -1.84 -8.45
C ARG A 66 -5.30 -3.29 -8.87
N ARG A 67 -4.24 -3.97 -9.31
CA ARG A 67 -4.32 -5.40 -9.68
C ARG A 67 -4.66 -6.29 -8.49
N GLN A 68 -4.02 -6.04 -7.34
CA GLN A 68 -4.30 -6.77 -6.11
C GLN A 68 -5.76 -6.59 -5.66
N PHE A 69 -6.28 -5.37 -5.69
CA PHE A 69 -7.66 -5.08 -5.27
C PHE A 69 -8.72 -5.45 -6.34
N ALA A 70 -8.35 -5.55 -7.62
CA ALA A 70 -9.24 -6.02 -8.68
C ALA A 70 -9.44 -7.54 -8.67
N GLY A 71 -8.74 -8.28 -7.82
CA GLY A 71 -8.84 -9.74 -7.75
C GLY A 71 -8.19 -10.46 -8.94
N GLU A 72 -7.36 -9.77 -9.75
CA GLU A 72 -6.52 -10.42 -10.76
C GLU A 72 -5.46 -11.28 -10.05
N ARG A 73 -5.79 -12.56 -9.84
CA ARG A 73 -4.86 -13.62 -9.43
C ARG A 73 -4.39 -14.41 -10.65
#